data_AF-A0A978SNM4-F1
#
_entry.id   AF-A0A978SNM4-F1
#
_cell.length_a   1.000
_cell.length_b   1.000
_cell.length_c   1.000
_cell.angle_alpha   90.00
_cell.angle_beta   90.00
_cell.angle_gamma   90.00
#
_symmetry.space_group_name_H-M   'P 1'
#
loop_
_entity.id
_entity.type
_entity.pdbx_description
1 polymer ?
#
loop_
_entity_poly.entity_id
_entity_poly.type
_entity_poly.pdbx_seq_one_letter_code
_entity_poly.pdbx_strand_id
1 'polypeptide(L)'
;MSVKIRFLTAIAVITSTGFCISTMGSDRTVAMPGHDDAAGHSAGHAHGTVEVPAGQPMPSVKLTVTPDAMRGWNIQAQVSNFTFAPERVNQSSQANEGHAHLFVDGKKVARLYSPWYHLETLPPGQHTISVVLNTNTHQDLSHNGKLIQDSVVITVPQK
;
A
#
# COMPACT_ATOMS: atom_id res chain seq x y z
N MET A 1 24.30 16.89 -22.23
CA MET A 1 23.27 17.90 -21.97
C MET A 1 22.80 17.69 -20.53
N SER A 2 23.34 18.46 -19.59
CA SER A 2 23.20 18.16 -18.15
C SER A 2 22.16 19.07 -17.52
N VAL A 3 21.00 18.50 -17.17
CA VAL A 3 19.91 19.23 -16.51
C VAL A 3 20.14 19.15 -15.00
N LYS A 4 20.48 20.29 -14.38
CA LYS A 4 20.58 20.46 -12.93
C LYS A 4 19.21 20.87 -12.38
N ILE A 5 18.57 19.99 -11.62
CA ILE A 5 17.30 20.28 -10.92
C ILE A 5 17.65 20.76 -9.50
N ARG A 6 17.23 21.99 -9.17
CA ARG A 6 17.39 22.57 -7.83
C ARG A 6 16.10 22.35 -7.04
N PHE A 7 16.21 21.72 -5.88
CA PHE A 7 15.14 21.62 -4.88
C PHE A 7 15.10 22.92 -4.07
N LEU A 8 13.94 23.58 -3.98
CA LEU A 8 13.68 24.61 -2.97
C LEU A 8 12.78 24.02 -1.88
N THR A 9 13.33 23.97 -0.67
CA THR A 9 12.62 23.62 0.56
C THR A 9 11.99 24.89 1.13
N ALA A 10 10.67 24.92 1.31
CA ALA A 10 9.98 25.98 2.06
C ALA A 10 9.63 25.46 3.46
N ILE A 11 10.23 26.06 4.49
CA ILE A 11 9.90 25.84 5.90
C ILE A 11 8.92 26.93 6.31
N ALA A 12 7.71 26.57 6.73
CA ALA A 12 6.76 27.47 7.35
C ALA A 12 6.63 27.13 8.84
N VAL A 13 7.06 28.06 9.69
CA VAL A 13 6.84 28.04 11.14
C VAL A 13 5.69 28.99 11.45
N ILE A 14 4.63 28.49 12.07
CA ILE A 14 3.57 29.32 12.64
C ILE A 14 3.40 28.90 14.10
N THR A 15 3.82 29.77 15.01
CA THR A 15 3.49 29.71 16.44
C THR A 15 2.42 30.77 16.73
N SER A 16 1.25 30.37 17.21
CA SER A 16 0.43 31.30 18.00
C SER A 16 -0.34 30.54 19.08
N THR A 17 0.05 30.76 20.32
CA THR A 17 -0.65 30.36 21.53
C THR A 17 -1.90 31.23 21.72
N GLY A 18 -3.06 30.60 21.84
CA GLY A 18 -4.32 31.23 22.22
C GLY A 18 -4.95 30.46 23.38
N PHE A 19 -4.79 30.99 24.59
CA PHE A 19 -5.37 30.49 25.83
C PHE A 19 -6.66 31.29 26.11
N CYS A 20 -7.80 30.61 26.15
CA CYS A 20 -9.07 31.18 26.59
C CYS A 20 -9.66 30.29 27.68
N ILE A 21 -9.63 30.76 28.93
CA ILE A 21 -10.41 30.21 30.05
C ILE A 21 -11.79 30.86 30.00
N SER A 22 -12.84 30.06 30.09
CA SER A 22 -14.18 30.53 30.47
C SER A 22 -14.84 29.48 31.38
N THR A 23 -15.52 29.99 32.39
CA THR A 23 -15.96 29.30 33.60
C THR A 23 -17.34 28.64 33.44
N MET A 24 -17.48 27.48 34.10
CA MET A 24 -18.66 26.73 34.57
C MET A 24 -20.08 27.19 34.17
N GLY A 25 -20.84 26.23 33.63
CA GLY A 25 -22.31 26.16 33.70
C GLY A 25 -22.74 24.70 33.77
N SER A 26 -23.33 24.30 34.90
CA SER A 26 -23.86 22.96 35.16
C SER A 26 -25.28 22.89 34.65
N ASP A 27 -25.60 21.96 33.74
CA ASP A 27 -26.96 21.43 33.67
C ASP A 27 -26.98 19.95 33.27
N ARG A 28 -27.80 19.18 34.00
CA ARG A 28 -27.90 17.73 33.92
C ARG A 28 -28.97 17.36 32.90
N THR A 29 -28.56 16.69 31.82
CA THR A 29 -29.49 15.91 30.98
C THR A 29 -28.99 14.47 30.91
N VAL A 30 -29.81 13.54 31.42
CA VAL A 30 -29.58 12.10 31.32
C VAL A 30 -30.33 11.62 30.09
N ALA A 31 -29.59 11.24 29.05
CA ALA A 31 -30.11 10.52 27.89
C ALA A 31 -29.06 9.51 27.41
N MET A 32 -29.47 8.25 27.33
CA MET A 32 -28.80 7.12 26.66
C MET A 32 -29.92 6.17 26.20
N PRO A 33 -29.72 5.28 25.21
CA PRO A 33 -28.86 5.36 24.03
C PRO A 33 -29.61 4.95 22.74
N GLY A 34 -29.29 5.57 21.59
CA GLY A 34 -29.70 5.11 20.26
C GLY A 34 -28.44 4.95 19.41
N HIS A 35 -28.13 3.71 19.07
CA HIS A 35 -26.89 3.28 18.43
C HIS A 35 -27.09 3.30 16.91
N ASP A 36 -26.83 4.44 16.28
CA ASP A 36 -26.92 4.59 14.83
C ASP A 36 -25.51 4.54 14.21
N ASP A 37 -24.82 3.40 14.34
CA ASP A 37 -23.54 3.16 13.68
C ASP A 37 -23.75 2.82 12.19
N ALA A 38 -24.04 3.85 11.39
CA ALA A 38 -23.90 3.81 9.94
C ALA A 38 -22.49 4.27 9.54
N ALA A 39 -21.46 3.60 10.06
CA ALA A 39 -20.08 3.78 9.63
C ALA A 39 -19.78 2.90 8.41
N GLY A 40 -20.32 3.28 7.26
CA GLY A 40 -19.95 2.74 5.95
C GLY A 40 -18.60 3.27 5.47
N HIS A 41 -17.52 3.04 6.22
CA HIS A 41 -16.17 3.28 5.75
C HIS A 41 -15.62 1.98 5.17
N SER A 42 -15.67 1.86 3.83
CA SER A 42 -14.85 0.89 3.07
C SER A 42 -13.37 1.30 3.14
N ALA A 43 -12.81 1.31 4.35
CA ALA A 43 -11.37 1.28 4.56
C ALA A 43 -10.96 -0.17 4.31
N GLY A 44 -10.14 -0.40 3.28
CA GLY A 44 -9.71 -1.73 2.88
C GLY A 44 -9.31 -2.55 4.09
N HIS A 45 -9.82 -3.79 4.17
CA HIS A 45 -9.50 -4.73 5.22
C HIS A 45 -7.98 -4.94 5.28
N ALA A 46 -7.29 -4.13 6.08
CA ALA A 46 -5.89 -4.29 6.38
C ALA A 46 -5.78 -5.51 7.29
N HIS A 47 -5.65 -6.67 6.65
CA HIS A 47 -5.17 -7.86 7.31
C HIS A 47 -3.78 -7.49 7.86
N GLY A 48 -3.56 -7.65 9.17
CA GLY A 48 -2.41 -7.09 9.88
C GLY A 48 -1.04 -7.49 9.32
N THR A 49 0.04 -7.03 9.93
CA THR A 49 1.40 -7.34 9.46
C THR A 49 1.97 -8.59 10.15
N VAL A 50 2.71 -9.41 9.42
CA VAL A 50 3.45 -10.58 9.94
C VAL A 50 4.94 -10.43 9.64
N GLU A 51 5.73 -10.51 10.70
CA GLU A 51 7.19 -10.48 10.61
C GLU A 51 7.73 -11.83 10.13
N VAL A 52 8.65 -11.80 9.18
CA VAL A 52 9.37 -13.00 8.71
C VAL A 52 10.27 -13.50 9.85
N PRO A 53 10.12 -14.77 10.30
CA PRO A 53 10.93 -15.31 11.38
C PRO A 53 12.44 -15.26 11.09
N ALA A 54 13.23 -14.94 12.11
CA ALA A 54 14.69 -14.99 12.02
C ALA A 54 15.17 -16.40 11.66
N GLY A 55 16.23 -16.50 10.83
CA GLY A 55 16.80 -17.77 10.40
C GLY A 55 16.12 -18.43 9.21
N GLN A 56 15.05 -17.83 8.65
CA GLN A 56 14.49 -18.26 7.37
C GLN A 56 15.05 -17.44 6.19
N PRO A 57 15.09 -18.02 4.97
CA PRO A 57 15.43 -17.26 3.76
C PRO A 57 14.51 -16.05 3.59
N MET A 58 15.09 -14.86 3.49
CA MET A 58 14.34 -13.60 3.46
C MET A 58 13.61 -13.42 2.12
N PRO A 59 12.26 -13.36 2.10
CA PRO A 59 11.49 -13.01 0.92
C PRO A 59 11.88 -11.61 0.40
N SER A 60 11.89 -11.44 -0.91
CA SER A 60 12.01 -10.13 -1.53
C SER A 60 11.23 -10.07 -2.83
N VAL A 61 10.87 -8.86 -3.23
CA VAL A 61 10.21 -8.57 -4.49
C VAL A 61 10.91 -7.42 -5.19
N LYS A 62 11.05 -7.53 -6.50
CA LYS A 62 11.48 -6.46 -7.40
C LYS A 62 10.40 -6.25 -8.45
N LEU A 63 9.96 -5.01 -8.58
CA LEU A 63 8.92 -4.60 -9.50
C LEU A 63 9.55 -4.01 -10.77
N THR A 64 9.07 -4.45 -11.92
CA THR A 64 9.37 -3.84 -13.21
C THR A 64 8.07 -3.52 -13.92
N VAL A 65 7.99 -2.33 -14.51
CA VAL A 65 6.81 -1.85 -15.23
C VAL A 65 7.25 -1.42 -16.62
N THR A 66 6.68 -2.03 -17.65
CA THR A 66 7.02 -1.78 -19.05
C THR A 66 5.77 -1.50 -19.87
N PRO A 67 5.81 -0.58 -20.85
CA PRO A 67 4.69 -0.42 -21.78
C PRO A 67 4.43 -1.72 -22.52
N ASP A 68 3.16 -2.09 -22.64
CA ASP A 68 2.75 -3.20 -23.52
C ASP A 68 2.74 -2.72 -24.98
N ALA A 69 3.08 -3.62 -25.91
CA ALA A 69 3.20 -3.29 -27.33
C ALA A 69 1.86 -2.91 -27.98
N MET A 70 0.74 -3.43 -27.48
CA MET A 70 -0.60 -3.10 -27.98
C MET A 70 -1.25 -1.99 -27.15
N ARG A 71 -1.37 -2.19 -25.84
CA ARG A 71 -1.96 -1.19 -24.93
C ARG A 71 -1.64 -1.50 -23.47
N GLY A 72 -1.51 -0.47 -22.65
CA GLY A 72 -1.36 -0.65 -21.21
C GLY A 72 0.08 -0.94 -20.80
N TRP A 73 0.24 -1.68 -19.71
CA TRP A 73 1.52 -1.91 -19.06
C TRP A 73 1.65 -3.35 -18.59
N ASN A 74 2.80 -3.95 -18.87
CA ASN A 74 3.19 -5.23 -18.32
C ASN A 74 3.96 -5.00 -17.03
N ILE A 75 3.40 -5.52 -15.94
CA ILE A 75 3.95 -5.48 -14.60
C ILE A 75 4.56 -6.84 -14.30
N GLN A 76 5.81 -6.85 -13.88
CA GLN A 76 6.51 -8.04 -13.43
C GLN A 76 6.96 -7.89 -11.96
N ALA A 77 6.41 -8.71 -11.09
CA ALA A 77 6.84 -8.87 -9.70
C ALA A 77 7.80 -10.08 -9.61
N GLN A 78 9.10 -9.80 -9.72
CA GLN A 78 10.14 -10.81 -9.57
C GLN A 78 10.38 -11.07 -8.09
N VAL A 79 10.17 -12.30 -7.64
CA VAL A 79 10.32 -12.65 -6.23
C VAL A 79 11.55 -13.53 -5.99
N SER A 80 12.11 -13.47 -4.80
CA SER A 80 13.15 -14.40 -4.32
C SER A 80 12.81 -14.87 -2.92
N ASN A 81 13.12 -16.14 -2.60
CA ASN A 81 12.73 -16.80 -1.34
C ASN A 81 11.22 -16.71 -1.03
N PHE A 82 10.40 -16.62 -2.07
CA PHE A 82 8.95 -16.53 -1.98
C PHE A 82 8.32 -17.32 -3.11
N THR A 83 7.24 -18.03 -2.81
CA THR A 83 6.48 -18.82 -3.79
C THR A 83 5.05 -18.29 -3.86
N PHE A 84 4.60 -17.92 -5.06
CA PHE A 84 3.17 -17.69 -5.27
C PHE A 84 2.42 -19.01 -5.07
N ALA A 85 1.45 -19.01 -4.16
CA ALA A 85 0.71 -20.20 -3.73
C ALA A 85 -0.82 -19.98 -3.83
N PRO A 86 -1.36 -19.68 -5.02
CA PRO A 86 -2.80 -19.44 -5.21
C PRO A 86 -3.70 -20.56 -4.67
N GLU A 87 -3.24 -21.80 -4.77
CA GLU A 87 -3.92 -23.00 -4.32
C GLU A 87 -4.07 -23.09 -2.79
N ARG A 88 -3.35 -22.24 -2.03
CA ARG A 88 -3.36 -22.20 -0.57
C ARG A 88 -3.90 -20.90 0.02
N VAL A 89 -4.44 -20.00 -0.80
CA VAL A 89 -5.06 -18.76 -0.31
C VAL A 89 -6.20 -19.09 0.67
N ASN A 90 -6.31 -18.31 1.75
CA ASN A 90 -7.22 -18.51 2.90
C ASN A 90 -6.95 -19.78 3.75
N GLN A 91 -5.83 -20.47 3.54
CA GLN A 91 -5.37 -21.57 4.39
C GLN A 91 -4.23 -21.09 5.30
N SER A 92 -3.63 -21.99 6.08
CA SER A 92 -2.46 -21.65 6.90
C SER A 92 -1.33 -21.05 6.04
N SER A 93 -0.60 -20.12 6.64
CA SER A 93 0.42 -19.34 5.96
C SER A 93 1.82 -19.77 6.38
N GLN A 94 2.76 -19.75 5.44
CA GLN A 94 4.19 -19.76 5.71
C GLN A 94 4.80 -18.41 5.28
N ALA A 95 5.95 -18.04 5.85
CA ALA A 95 6.57 -16.74 5.58
C ALA A 95 7.16 -16.62 4.16
N ASN A 96 7.39 -17.75 3.49
CA ASN A 96 7.98 -17.87 2.16
C ASN A 96 6.95 -18.17 1.06
N GLU A 97 5.65 -18.04 1.33
CA GLU A 97 4.61 -18.28 0.34
C GLU A 97 3.39 -17.38 0.52
N GLY A 98 2.66 -17.18 -0.57
CA GLY A 98 1.40 -16.46 -0.56
C GLY A 98 1.08 -15.81 -1.88
N HIS A 99 0.75 -14.52 -1.84
CA HIS A 99 0.43 -13.72 -3.01
C HIS A 99 0.95 -12.30 -2.85
N ALA A 100 0.85 -11.46 -3.88
CA ALA A 100 1.18 -10.04 -3.75
C ALA A 100 -0.06 -9.16 -3.92
N HIS A 101 -0.12 -8.03 -3.25
CA HIS A 101 -1.12 -6.99 -3.54
C HIS A 101 -0.48 -5.93 -4.42
N LEU A 102 -1.13 -5.62 -5.54
CA LEU A 102 -0.73 -4.58 -6.48
C LEU A 102 -1.52 -3.30 -6.21
N PHE A 103 -0.81 -2.18 -6.17
CA PHE A 103 -1.37 -0.85 -5.95
C PHE A 103 -0.99 0.11 -7.08
N VAL A 104 -1.89 1.04 -7.37
CA VAL A 104 -1.66 2.20 -8.23
C VAL A 104 -2.03 3.43 -7.41
N ASP A 105 -1.08 4.35 -7.22
CA ASP A 105 -1.24 5.58 -6.42
C ASP A 105 -1.78 5.29 -5.01
N GLY A 106 -1.27 4.22 -4.39
CA GLY A 106 -1.68 3.78 -3.06
C GLY A 106 -3.03 3.06 -3.01
N LYS A 107 -3.77 2.97 -4.12
CA LYS A 107 -5.03 2.21 -4.20
C LYS A 107 -4.77 0.80 -4.67
N LYS A 108 -5.22 -0.20 -3.90
CA LYS A 108 -5.15 -1.61 -4.31
C LYS A 108 -5.99 -1.85 -5.56
N VAL A 109 -5.38 -2.41 -6.60
CA VAL A 109 -6.04 -2.73 -7.89
C VAL A 109 -6.12 -4.21 -8.17
N ALA A 110 -5.20 -5.03 -7.63
CA ALA A 110 -5.20 -6.47 -7.87
C ALA A 110 -4.54 -7.27 -6.74
N ARG A 111 -4.82 -8.58 -6.74
CA ARG A 111 -3.99 -9.62 -6.13
C ARG A 111 -3.20 -10.31 -7.24
N LEU A 112 -1.91 -10.51 -7.05
CA LEU A 112 -1.05 -11.22 -7.98
C LEU A 112 -0.81 -12.64 -7.46
N TYR A 113 -1.25 -13.62 -8.24
CA TYR A 113 -1.00 -15.04 -8.01
C TYR A 113 0.10 -15.61 -8.91
N SER A 114 0.73 -14.73 -9.69
CA SER A 114 1.84 -15.07 -10.55
C SER A 114 2.75 -13.84 -10.70
N PRO A 115 3.96 -14.00 -11.26
CA PRO A 115 4.87 -12.88 -11.46
C PRO A 115 4.35 -11.79 -12.41
N TRP A 116 3.40 -12.08 -13.29
CA TRP A 116 2.98 -11.16 -14.35
C TRP A 116 1.55 -10.65 -14.14
N TYR A 117 1.35 -9.36 -14.45
CA TYR A 117 0.04 -8.72 -14.48
C TYR A 117 -0.03 -7.69 -15.60
N HIS A 118 -1.14 -7.71 -16.35
CA HIS A 118 -1.40 -6.74 -17.39
C HIS A 118 -2.33 -5.64 -16.86
N LEU A 119 -1.82 -4.41 -16.82
CA LEU A 119 -2.58 -3.23 -16.43
C LEU A 119 -3.06 -2.50 -17.68
N GLU A 120 -4.37 -2.56 -17.94
CA GLU A 120 -4.95 -2.13 -19.22
C GLU A 120 -4.74 -0.65 -19.55
N THR A 121 -4.83 0.23 -18.56
CA THR A 121 -4.76 1.67 -18.78
C THR A 121 -4.28 2.43 -17.56
N LEU A 122 -3.63 3.57 -17.80
CA LEU A 122 -3.33 4.59 -16.83
C LEU A 122 -3.64 5.96 -17.45
N PRO A 123 -4.28 6.88 -16.70
CA PRO A 123 -4.45 8.25 -17.16
C PRO A 123 -3.11 8.93 -17.50
N PRO A 124 -3.11 9.98 -18.34
CA PRO A 124 -1.94 10.84 -18.47
C PRO A 124 -1.51 11.46 -17.13
N GLY A 125 -0.22 11.40 -16.82
CA GLY A 125 0.30 11.86 -15.53
C GLY A 125 1.38 10.95 -14.95
N GLN A 126 1.79 11.28 -13.73
CA GLN A 126 2.71 10.45 -12.95
C GLN A 126 1.92 9.47 -12.09
N HIS A 127 2.34 8.19 -12.12
CA HIS A 127 1.72 7.13 -11.33
C HIS A 127 2.78 6.36 -10.55
N THR A 128 2.47 6.06 -9.29
CA THR A 128 3.28 5.15 -8.46
C THR A 128 2.64 3.77 -8.48
N ILE A 129 3.35 2.80 -9.03
CA ILE A 129 2.96 1.39 -9.00
C ILE A 129 3.74 0.72 -7.88
N SER A 130 3.06 0.02 -6.97
CA SER A 130 3.75 -0.72 -5.91
C SER A 130 3.16 -2.11 -5.71
N VAL A 131 4.00 -3.00 -5.21
CA VAL A 131 3.62 -4.36 -4.80
C VAL A 131 4.07 -4.63 -3.39
N VAL A 132 3.23 -5.30 -2.60
CA VAL A 132 3.56 -5.79 -1.26
C VAL A 132 3.39 -7.30 -1.28
N LEU A 133 4.32 -8.05 -0.66
CA LEU A 133 4.15 -9.49 -0.48
C LEU A 133 3.24 -9.77 0.72
N ASN A 134 2.34 -10.72 0.54
CA ASN A 134 1.31 -11.09 1.50
C ASN A 134 1.30 -12.59 1.75
N THR A 135 0.93 -12.98 2.96
CA THR A 135 0.68 -14.37 3.33
C THR A 135 -0.60 -14.92 2.67
N ASN A 136 -0.85 -16.23 2.79
CA ASN A 136 -2.11 -16.85 2.35
C ASN A 136 -3.35 -16.31 3.09
N THR A 137 -3.17 -15.83 4.32
CA THR A 137 -4.20 -15.19 5.15
C THR A 137 -4.25 -13.66 5.00
N HIS A 138 -3.64 -13.15 3.91
CA HIS A 138 -3.64 -11.75 3.47
C HIS A 138 -2.84 -10.76 4.31
N GLN A 139 -2.17 -11.19 5.39
CA GLN A 139 -1.29 -10.31 6.16
C GLN A 139 -0.12 -9.83 5.31
N ASP A 140 0.27 -8.57 5.48
CA ASP A 140 1.48 -8.03 4.85
C ASP A 140 2.72 -8.68 5.47
N LEU A 141 3.67 -9.10 4.65
CA LEU A 141 4.97 -9.59 5.13
C LEU A 141 5.89 -8.42 5.46
N SER A 142 6.55 -8.47 6.61
CA SER A 142 7.57 -7.50 7.03
C SER A 142 8.88 -8.13 7.44
N HIS A 143 9.93 -7.32 7.38
CA HIS A 143 11.21 -7.58 8.01
C HIS A 143 11.74 -6.33 8.74
N ASN A 144 12.13 -6.49 10.00
CA ASN A 144 12.53 -5.42 10.91
C ASN A 144 11.50 -4.27 10.93
N GLY A 145 10.22 -4.62 10.94
CA GLY A 145 9.11 -3.65 10.93
C GLY A 145 8.91 -2.91 9.60
N LYS A 146 9.59 -3.32 8.52
CA LYS A 146 9.40 -2.75 7.18
C LYS A 146 8.73 -3.76 6.28
N LEU A 147 7.73 -3.33 5.51
CA LEU A 147 7.07 -4.19 4.53
C LEU A 147 8.04 -4.71 3.48
N ILE A 148 7.85 -5.94 3.05
CA ILE A 148 8.53 -6.51 1.90
C ILE A 148 7.76 -6.09 0.65
N GLN A 149 8.23 -5.00 0.05
CA GLN A 149 7.56 -4.30 -1.04
C GLN A 149 8.57 -3.72 -2.03
N ASP A 150 8.08 -3.33 -3.21
CA ASP A 150 8.82 -2.49 -4.16
C ASP A 150 7.87 -1.53 -4.89
N SER A 151 8.40 -0.43 -5.40
CA SER A 151 7.63 0.61 -6.08
C SER A 151 8.39 1.23 -7.24
N VAL A 152 7.67 1.49 -8.33
CA VAL A 152 8.19 2.16 -9.52
C VAL A 152 7.28 3.34 -9.86
N VAL A 153 7.87 4.50 -10.12
CA VAL A 153 7.17 5.66 -10.63
C VAL A 153 7.27 5.68 -12.16
N ILE A 154 6.15 5.76 -12.84
CA ILE A 154 6.07 5.90 -14.30
C ILE A 154 5.36 7.20 -14.68
N THR A 155 5.64 7.69 -15.89
CA THR A 155 4.97 8.87 -16.45
C THR A 155 4.27 8.50 -17.75
N VAL A 156 2.97 8.72 -17.80
CA VAL A 156 2.14 8.55 -18.99
C VAL A 156 2.02 9.91 -19.69
N PRO A 157 2.41 10.02 -20.97
CA PRO A 157 2.36 11.29 -21.69
C PRO A 157 0.92 11.78 -21.89
N GLN A 158 0.75 13.11 -21.93
CA GLN A 158 -0.48 13.73 -22.45
C GLN A 158 -0.58 13.40 -23.95
N LYS A 159 -1.78 13.02 -24.42
CA LYS A 159 -2.06 12.85 -25.84
C LYS A 159 -2.23 14.18 -26.54
#